data_AF-A0A8J7ND84-F1
#
_entry.id   AF-A0A8J7ND84-F1
#
_cell.length_a   1.000
_cell.length_b   1.000
_cell.length_c   1.000
_cell.angle_alpha   90.00
_cell.angle_beta   90.00
_cell.angle_gamma   90.00
#
_symmetry.space_group_name_H-M   'P 1'
#
loop_
_entity.id
_entity.type
_entity.pdbx_description
1 polymer ?
#
loop_
_entity_poly.entity_id
_entity_poly.type
_entity_poly.pdbx_seq_one_letter_code
_entity_poly.pdbx_strand_id
1 'polypeptide(L)'
;MGFRKKNKSPPVLSHEFVIQNHADMVSCVAMIILLGLMFEVTAKYAIMFITVQYNVTYTLDDRPEPVNLYKYGPKDMATVFFYVLIAIILHALIQEYILDKINRRLHLSKTKHSKFNESGQLAAFYLFSFIWGASILTAEEFATNPTYLWEGYPHNHMFFQVKFFYICQLAYWLHALPELYFQKVRKEDIPRQLNYICLYIFHIAGAYILNLHRLGLILLVPHYLVELLFHASRLFYFSDENKQKGQVTQKSETLFTLWALLFVIARLLTLTLSVLTFGFGLARTENQGFSIADGNFNVLTVISCLAAICLTQAWMMWKFINFQLKKWREHSQNQATKKKVTSPKSRPSKKELSRGTAYS
;
A
#
# COMPACT_ATOMS: atom_id res chain seq x y z
N MET A 1 26.23 5.34 41.10
CA MET A 1 25.19 6.24 40.54
C MET A 1 25.61 6.57 39.11
N GLY A 2 25.09 5.85 38.11
CA GLY A 2 25.50 6.03 36.72
C GLY A 2 24.94 7.33 36.15
N PHE A 3 25.80 8.28 35.82
CA PHE A 3 25.42 9.51 35.12
C PHE A 3 24.70 9.16 33.82
N ARG A 4 23.39 9.40 33.80
CA ARG A 4 22.55 9.37 32.60
C ARG A 4 23.12 10.42 31.64
N LYS A 5 23.90 9.99 30.64
CA LYS A 5 24.42 10.86 29.58
C LYS A 5 23.25 11.69 29.05
N LYS A 6 23.29 13.02 29.26
CA LYS A 6 22.41 13.96 28.57
C LYS A 6 22.57 13.70 27.07
N ASN A 7 21.49 13.34 26.38
CA ASN A 7 21.47 13.30 24.92
C ASN A 7 21.84 14.71 24.44
N LYS A 8 23.09 14.90 24.01
CA LYS A 8 23.49 16.12 23.32
C LYS A 8 22.73 16.14 22.01
N SER A 9 22.12 17.28 21.68
CA SER A 9 21.58 17.50 20.33
C SER A 9 22.69 17.22 19.31
N PRO A 10 22.38 16.53 18.21
CA PRO A 10 23.37 16.25 17.20
C PRO A 10 23.89 17.57 16.60
N PRO A 11 25.14 17.61 16.10
CA PRO A 11 25.65 18.80 15.41
C PRO A 11 24.72 19.22 14.27
N VAL A 12 24.54 20.52 14.11
CA VAL A 12 23.70 21.11 13.04
C VAL A 12 24.19 20.59 11.67
N LEU A 13 23.26 20.17 10.81
CA LEU A 13 23.51 19.52 9.51
C LEU A 13 24.23 18.16 9.53
N SER A 14 24.46 17.56 10.69
CA SER A 14 24.90 16.16 10.73
C SER A 14 23.82 15.20 10.20
N HIS A 15 24.25 14.01 9.80
CA HIS A 15 23.34 12.94 9.36
C HIS A 15 22.22 12.64 10.39
N GLU A 16 22.56 12.65 11.68
CA GLU A 16 21.60 12.49 12.79
C GLU A 16 20.61 13.67 12.87
N PHE A 17 21.09 14.90 12.67
CA PHE A 17 20.26 16.11 12.70
C PHE A 17 19.23 16.12 11.57
N VAL A 18 19.64 15.79 10.35
CA VAL A 18 18.73 15.74 9.18
C VAL A 18 17.63 14.72 9.40
N ILE A 19 17.95 13.53 9.91
CA ILE A 19 16.95 12.50 10.16
C ILE A 19 15.96 12.91 11.26
N GLN A 20 16.43 13.56 12.33
CA GLN A 20 15.55 13.97 13.43
C GLN A 20 14.61 15.12 13.06
N ASN A 21 15.04 16.03 12.19
CA ASN A 21 14.30 17.26 11.85
C ASN A 21 13.78 17.24 10.39
N HIS A 22 13.70 16.07 9.75
CA HIS A 22 13.33 15.96 8.33
C HIS A 22 11.95 16.58 8.05
N ALA A 23 10.97 16.38 8.95
CA ALA A 23 9.63 16.93 8.81
C ALA A 23 9.64 18.47 8.82
N ASP A 24 10.38 19.09 9.74
CA ASP A 24 10.51 20.54 9.82
C ASP A 24 11.24 21.12 8.61
N MET A 25 12.33 20.47 8.17
CA MET A 25 13.09 20.88 6.99
C MET A 25 12.22 20.81 5.73
N VAL A 26 11.47 19.72 5.53
CA VAL A 26 10.56 19.56 4.40
C VAL A 26 9.38 20.54 4.48
N SER A 27 8.87 20.81 5.69
CA SER A 27 7.87 21.86 5.93
C SER A 27 8.39 23.23 5.52
N CYS A 28 9.63 23.59 5.84
CA CYS A 28 10.24 24.84 5.36
C CYS A 28 10.25 24.92 3.82
N VAL A 29 10.56 23.84 3.12
CA VAL A 29 10.53 23.81 1.64
C VAL A 29 9.10 24.00 1.12
N ALA A 30 8.12 23.30 1.68
CA ALA A 30 6.72 23.47 1.32
C ALA A 30 6.23 24.91 1.59
N MET A 31 6.65 25.51 2.71
CA MET A 31 6.32 26.89 3.07
C MET A 31 6.91 27.90 2.09
N ILE A 32 8.12 27.68 1.56
CA ILE A 32 8.70 28.55 0.53
C ILE A 32 7.82 28.55 -0.73
N ILE A 33 7.30 27.39 -1.14
CA ILE A 33 6.38 27.28 -2.28
C ILE A 33 5.09 28.05 -1.98
N LEU A 34 4.53 27.91 -0.77
CA LEU A 34 3.31 28.62 -0.36
C LEU A 34 3.51 30.14 -0.28
N LEU A 35 4.62 30.61 0.28
CA LEU A 35 4.99 32.03 0.30
C LEU A 35 5.20 32.58 -1.12
N GLY A 36 5.61 31.73 -2.06
CA GLY A 36 5.66 32.06 -3.48
C GLY A 36 4.31 32.49 -4.06
N LEU A 37 3.17 32.16 -3.43
CA LEU A 37 1.86 32.67 -3.85
C LEU A 37 1.62 34.14 -3.47
N MET A 38 2.40 34.71 -2.54
CA MET A 38 2.18 36.07 -2.04
C MET A 38 2.58 37.16 -3.04
N PHE A 39 3.47 36.86 -3.99
CA PHE A 39 3.91 37.81 -5.01
C PHE A 39 3.46 37.37 -6.40
N GLU A 40 2.96 38.31 -7.20
CA GLU A 40 2.37 38.03 -8.51
C GLU A 40 3.32 37.29 -9.47
N VAL A 41 4.61 37.67 -9.47
CA VAL A 41 5.63 37.05 -10.34
C VAL A 41 5.89 35.60 -9.93
N THR A 42 6.05 35.34 -8.63
CA THR A 42 6.34 33.99 -8.12
C THR A 42 5.09 33.10 -8.11
N ALA A 43 3.89 33.69 -7.99
CA ALA A 43 2.64 32.97 -7.92
C ALA A 43 2.38 32.15 -9.20
N LYS A 44 2.78 32.68 -10.37
CA LYS A 44 2.70 31.97 -11.67
C LYS A 44 3.45 30.63 -11.67
N TYR A 45 4.52 30.53 -10.88
CA TYR A 45 5.31 29.30 -10.74
C TYR A 45 4.82 28.45 -9.57
N ALA A 46 4.55 29.07 -8.41
CA ALA A 46 4.09 28.37 -7.21
C ALA A 46 2.76 27.63 -7.42
N ILE A 47 1.83 28.21 -8.20
CA ILE A 47 0.52 27.58 -8.46
C ILE A 47 0.65 26.24 -9.19
N MET A 48 1.70 26.06 -10.01
CA MET A 48 1.97 24.80 -10.73
C MET A 48 2.19 23.62 -9.78
N PHE A 49 2.76 23.89 -8.61
CA PHE A 49 3.04 22.89 -7.58
C PHE A 49 1.77 22.53 -6.78
N ILE A 50 0.82 23.44 -6.64
CA ILE A 50 -0.28 23.29 -5.69
C ILE A 50 -1.56 22.79 -6.37
N THR A 51 -1.90 23.32 -7.54
CA THR A 51 -3.17 23.02 -8.19
C THR A 51 -3.06 21.87 -9.17
N VAL A 52 -4.19 21.21 -9.44
CA VAL A 52 -4.29 20.21 -10.50
C VAL A 52 -4.18 20.91 -11.86
N GLN A 53 -3.28 20.44 -12.73
CA GLN A 53 -2.95 21.09 -13.99
C GLN A 53 -3.86 20.67 -15.14
N TYR A 54 -3.81 21.39 -16.28
CA TYR A 54 -4.50 21.03 -17.53
C TYR A 54 -6.03 20.92 -17.43
N ASN A 55 -6.67 21.90 -16.78
CA ASN A 55 -8.13 22.05 -16.83
C ASN A 55 -8.58 22.37 -18.27
N VAL A 56 -9.64 21.68 -18.70
CA VAL A 56 -10.34 21.85 -19.96
C VAL A 56 -11.82 21.99 -19.61
N THR A 57 -12.39 23.15 -19.91
CA THR A 57 -13.78 23.47 -19.61
C THR A 57 -14.65 23.19 -20.82
N TYR A 58 -15.66 22.35 -20.66
CA TYR A 58 -16.66 22.04 -21.68
C TYR A 58 -17.99 22.72 -21.34
N THR A 59 -18.54 23.47 -22.28
CA THR A 59 -19.92 23.96 -22.25
C THR A 59 -20.77 22.95 -23.02
N LEU A 60 -21.66 22.26 -22.32
CA LEU A 60 -22.60 21.32 -22.95
C LEU A 60 -23.91 22.06 -23.23
N ASP A 61 -24.46 21.92 -24.43
CA ASP A 61 -25.70 22.61 -24.83
C ASP A 61 -26.89 22.26 -23.90
N ASP A 62 -26.86 21.06 -23.29
CA ASP A 62 -27.90 20.54 -22.39
C ASP A 62 -27.67 20.86 -20.90
N ARG A 63 -26.55 21.49 -20.52
CA ARG A 63 -26.26 21.87 -19.12
C ARG A 63 -25.78 23.31 -19.02
N PRO A 64 -26.47 24.17 -18.23
CA PRO A 64 -26.07 25.57 -18.09
C PRO A 64 -24.74 25.73 -17.35
N GLU A 65 -24.31 24.74 -16.57
CA GLU A 65 -23.04 24.78 -15.85
C GLU A 65 -21.89 24.13 -16.65
N PRO A 66 -20.75 24.82 -16.79
CA PRO A 66 -19.60 24.28 -17.50
C PRO A 66 -18.97 23.12 -16.72
N VAL A 67 -18.67 22.02 -17.43
CA VAL A 67 -18.00 20.85 -16.85
C VAL A 67 -16.49 21.00 -16.96
N ASN A 68 -15.79 20.96 -15.83
CA ASN A 68 -14.33 21.04 -15.78
C ASN A 68 -13.72 19.63 -15.78
N LEU A 69 -12.98 19.30 -16.84
CA LEU A 69 -12.25 18.04 -17.01
C LEU A 69 -10.76 18.31 -17.10
N TYR A 70 -9.94 17.28 -16.86
CA TYR A 70 -8.50 17.43 -16.77
C TYR A 70 -7.78 16.39 -17.62
N LYS A 71 -6.74 16.84 -18.34
CA LYS A 71 -5.82 15.96 -19.08
C LYS A 71 -4.57 15.69 -18.24
N TYR A 72 -3.84 14.61 -18.50
CA TYR A 72 -2.51 14.44 -17.90
C TYR A 72 -1.47 15.27 -18.66
N GLY A 73 -0.35 15.60 -18.02
CA GLY A 73 0.81 16.16 -18.71
C GLY A 73 2.01 16.44 -17.80
N PRO A 74 3.14 16.91 -18.36
CA PRO A 74 4.41 17.02 -17.63
C PRO A 74 4.39 17.93 -16.39
N LYS A 75 3.63 19.03 -16.40
CA LYS A 75 3.44 19.90 -15.22
C LYS A 75 2.89 19.16 -13.99
N ASP A 76 2.20 18.02 -14.17
CA ASP A 76 1.73 17.21 -13.04
C ASP A 76 2.91 16.68 -12.20
N MET A 77 4.14 16.60 -12.74
CA MET A 77 5.34 16.25 -11.96
C MET A 77 5.64 17.26 -10.86
N ALA A 78 5.44 18.56 -11.11
CA ALA A 78 5.61 19.60 -10.10
C ALA A 78 4.55 19.45 -9.00
N THR A 79 3.31 19.15 -9.39
CA THR A 79 2.21 18.88 -8.46
C THR A 79 2.50 17.64 -7.61
N VAL A 80 2.90 16.53 -8.23
CA VAL A 80 3.30 15.31 -7.51
C VAL A 80 4.44 15.60 -6.54
N PHE A 81 5.48 16.35 -6.95
CA PHE A 81 6.58 16.71 -6.06
C PHE A 81 6.10 17.49 -4.82
N PHE A 82 5.21 18.46 -4.98
CA PHE A 82 4.66 19.19 -3.84
C PHE A 82 3.90 18.26 -2.88
N TYR A 83 3.05 17.38 -3.42
CA TYR A 83 2.32 16.42 -2.59
C TYR A 83 3.24 15.34 -1.98
N VAL A 84 4.42 15.06 -2.54
CA VAL A 84 5.46 14.25 -1.87
C VAL A 84 5.93 14.95 -0.60
N LEU A 85 6.17 16.26 -0.64
CA LEU A 85 6.55 17.02 0.56
C LEU A 85 5.45 16.95 1.62
N ILE A 86 4.19 17.15 1.21
CA ILE A 86 3.04 17.02 2.10
C ILE A 86 2.94 15.60 2.69
N ALA A 87 3.17 14.56 1.88
CA ALA A 87 3.14 13.18 2.35
C ALA A 87 4.24 12.89 3.39
N ILE A 88 5.45 13.43 3.23
CA ILE A 88 6.52 13.32 4.25
C ILE A 88 6.08 13.98 5.57
N ILE A 89 5.51 15.18 5.50
CA ILE A 89 5.02 15.89 6.69
C ILE A 89 3.90 15.08 7.38
N LEU A 90 2.90 14.62 6.62
CA LEU A 90 1.79 13.83 7.15
C LEU A 90 2.28 12.52 7.78
N HIS A 91 3.22 11.82 7.14
CA HIS A 91 3.80 10.60 7.65
C HIS A 91 4.49 10.84 9.01
N ALA A 92 5.29 11.90 9.12
CA ALA A 92 5.93 12.29 10.38
C ALA A 92 4.90 12.63 11.48
N LEU A 93 3.83 13.37 11.13
CA LEU A 93 2.75 13.69 12.07
C LEU A 93 2.02 12.43 12.57
N ILE A 94 1.67 11.51 11.67
CA ILE A 94 1.05 10.23 12.05
C ILE A 94 2.01 9.42 12.93
N GLN A 95 3.31 9.44 12.60
CA GLN A 95 4.33 8.72 13.37
C GLN A 95 4.40 9.25 14.81
N GLU A 96 4.59 10.55 14.98
CA GLU A 96 4.82 11.17 16.29
C GLU A 96 3.55 11.21 17.15
N TYR A 97 2.43 11.68 16.57
CA TYR A 97 1.22 11.96 17.33
C TYR A 97 0.31 10.76 17.54
N ILE A 98 0.40 9.73 16.68
CA ILE A 98 -0.47 8.55 16.75
C ILE A 98 0.35 7.31 17.11
N LEU A 99 1.27 6.89 16.22
CA LEU A 99 1.93 5.58 16.34
C LEU A 99 2.86 5.52 17.55
N ASP A 100 3.70 6.53 17.76
CA ASP A 100 4.62 6.56 18.90
C ASP A 100 3.90 6.72 20.23
N LYS A 101 2.71 7.35 20.25
CA LYS A 101 1.86 7.37 21.45
C LYS A 101 1.30 5.98 21.76
N ILE A 102 0.86 5.22 20.75
CA ILE A 102 0.36 3.85 20.92
C ILE A 102 1.50 2.92 21.34
N ASN A 103 2.67 3.01 20.70
CA ASN A 103 3.83 2.17 21.02
C ASN A 103 4.32 2.35 22.45
N ARG A 104 4.35 3.60 22.95
CA ARG A 104 4.73 3.90 24.34
C ARG A 104 3.81 3.22 25.35
N ARG A 105 2.54 3.00 25.00
CA ARG A 105 1.58 2.25 25.84
C ARG A 105 1.73 0.75 25.71
N LEU A 106 2.13 0.26 24.53
CA LEU A 106 2.22 -1.17 24.27
C LEU A 106 3.52 -1.80 24.77
N HIS A 107 4.62 -1.06 24.97
CA HIS A 107 5.92 -1.61 25.40
C HIS A 107 6.45 -2.74 24.49
N LEU A 108 6.40 -2.53 23.18
CA LEU A 108 6.88 -3.51 22.18
C LEU A 108 8.41 -3.60 22.16
N SER A 109 8.94 -4.79 21.80
CA SER A 109 10.36 -4.95 21.53
C SER A 109 10.78 -4.13 20.31
N LYS A 110 12.07 -3.78 20.19
CA LYS A 110 12.60 -2.94 19.08
C LYS A 110 12.20 -3.46 17.69
N THR A 111 12.27 -4.78 17.47
CA THR A 111 11.90 -5.40 16.20
C THR A 111 10.39 -5.37 15.94
N LYS A 112 9.57 -5.58 16.98
CA LYS A 112 8.10 -5.49 16.86
C LYS A 112 7.65 -4.06 16.65
N HIS A 113 8.30 -3.11 17.32
CA HIS A 113 8.03 -1.67 17.18
C HIS A 113 8.21 -1.19 15.74
N SER A 114 9.33 -1.52 15.08
CA SER A 114 9.54 -1.15 13.67
C SER A 114 8.47 -1.73 12.75
N LYS A 115 8.11 -3.01 12.95
CA LYS A 115 7.05 -3.68 12.17
C LYS A 115 5.65 -3.13 12.45
N PHE A 116 5.40 -2.68 13.68
CA PHE A 116 4.15 -2.03 14.07
C PHE A 116 4.03 -0.66 13.40
N ASN A 117 5.12 0.13 13.38
CA ASN A 117 5.15 1.42 12.70
C ASN A 117 4.90 1.32 11.20
N GLU A 118 5.60 0.41 10.51
CA GLU A 118 5.38 0.14 9.08
C GLU A 118 3.91 -0.21 8.82
N SER A 119 3.34 -1.14 9.60
CA SER A 119 1.92 -1.48 9.46
C SER A 119 0.98 -0.35 9.84
N GLY A 120 1.33 0.49 10.80
CA GLY A 120 0.51 1.60 11.26
C GLY A 120 0.35 2.67 10.19
N GLN A 121 1.47 3.06 9.57
CA GLN A 121 1.49 4.02 8.47
C GLN A 121 0.71 3.50 7.27
N LEU A 122 0.99 2.25 6.86
CA LEU A 122 0.30 1.63 5.73
C LEU A 122 -1.20 1.47 6.00
N ALA A 123 -1.62 1.08 7.21
CA ALA A 123 -3.03 0.98 7.55
C ALA A 123 -3.73 2.35 7.48
N ALA A 124 -3.10 3.43 7.97
CA ALA A 124 -3.67 4.77 7.89
C ALA A 124 -3.84 5.22 6.44
N PHE A 125 -2.82 5.01 5.60
CA PHE A 125 -2.88 5.33 4.18
C PHE A 125 -3.95 4.52 3.44
N TYR A 126 -3.94 3.19 3.58
CA TYR A 126 -4.91 2.35 2.88
C TYR A 126 -6.34 2.63 3.31
N LEU A 127 -6.59 2.98 4.57
CA LEU A 127 -7.91 3.39 5.05
C LEU A 127 -8.39 4.65 4.33
N PHE A 128 -7.56 5.70 4.32
CA PHE A 128 -7.88 6.96 3.65
C PHE A 128 -8.08 6.77 2.14
N SER A 129 -7.15 6.09 1.48
CA SER A 129 -7.20 5.84 0.03
C SER A 129 -8.35 4.92 -0.38
N PHE A 130 -8.69 3.93 0.44
CA PHE A 130 -9.87 3.08 0.19
C PHE A 130 -11.16 3.88 0.27
N ILE A 131 -11.36 4.67 1.34
CA ILE A 131 -12.57 5.48 1.50
C ILE A 131 -12.72 6.48 0.35
N TRP A 132 -11.63 7.21 0.02
CA TRP A 132 -11.65 8.18 -1.06
C TRP A 132 -11.87 7.50 -2.42
N GLY A 133 -11.13 6.44 -2.73
CA GLY A 133 -11.30 5.71 -3.99
C GLY A 133 -12.69 5.07 -4.14
N ALA A 134 -13.25 4.53 -3.05
CA ALA A 134 -14.61 4.01 -3.04
C ALA A 134 -15.65 5.12 -3.29
N SER A 135 -15.46 6.31 -2.70
CA SER A 135 -16.36 7.44 -2.95
C SER A 135 -16.36 7.88 -4.42
N ILE A 136 -15.20 7.82 -5.08
CA ILE A 136 -15.09 8.10 -6.52
C ILE A 136 -15.80 7.00 -7.31
N LEU A 137 -15.57 5.73 -7.00
CA LEU A 137 -16.24 4.61 -7.69
C LEU A 137 -17.76 4.66 -7.55
N THR A 138 -18.30 5.09 -6.42
CA THR A 138 -19.76 5.23 -6.25
C THR A 138 -20.36 6.38 -7.03
N ALA A 139 -19.55 7.38 -7.41
CA ALA A 139 -19.99 8.53 -8.19
C ALA A 139 -19.89 8.30 -9.71
N GLU A 140 -19.19 7.25 -10.15
CA GLU A 140 -18.86 7.01 -11.55
C GLU A 140 -19.58 5.77 -12.12
N GLU A 141 -20.11 5.90 -13.33
CA GLU A 141 -20.92 4.85 -13.96
C GLU A 141 -20.11 3.61 -14.39
N PHE A 142 -18.79 3.74 -14.58
CA PHE A 142 -17.94 2.59 -14.97
C PHE A 142 -17.74 1.55 -13.86
N ALA A 143 -18.15 1.84 -12.62
CA ALA A 143 -18.14 0.86 -11.55
C ALA A 143 -19.25 -0.19 -11.68
N THR A 144 -20.36 0.14 -12.33
CA THR A 144 -21.54 -0.74 -12.47
C THR A 144 -21.55 -1.47 -13.82
N ASN A 145 -21.04 -0.84 -14.88
CA ASN A 145 -20.91 -1.47 -16.19
C ASN A 145 -19.43 -1.65 -16.60
N PRO A 146 -18.93 -2.89 -16.65
CA PRO A 146 -17.55 -3.18 -17.05
C PRO A 146 -17.18 -2.74 -18.47
N THR A 147 -18.14 -2.56 -19.39
CA THR A 147 -17.81 -2.16 -20.78
C THR A 147 -17.14 -0.79 -20.84
N TYR A 148 -17.51 0.12 -19.93
CA TYR A 148 -16.94 1.46 -19.82
C TYR A 148 -15.46 1.49 -19.41
N LEU A 149 -14.87 0.33 -19.05
CA LEU A 149 -13.44 0.22 -18.78
C LEU A 149 -12.59 0.33 -20.05
N TRP A 150 -13.13 -0.03 -21.21
CA TRP A 150 -12.43 0.07 -22.51
C TRP A 150 -13.21 0.86 -23.56
N GLU A 151 -14.53 1.00 -23.42
CA GLU A 151 -15.35 1.79 -24.32
C GLU A 151 -14.95 3.27 -24.29
N GLY A 152 -14.79 3.88 -25.46
CA GLY A 152 -14.32 5.25 -25.60
C GLY A 152 -12.84 5.46 -25.22
N TYR A 153 -12.04 4.38 -25.12
CA TYR A 153 -10.60 4.51 -24.98
C TYR A 153 -9.99 5.15 -26.24
N PRO A 154 -9.05 6.11 -26.10
CA PRO A 154 -8.38 6.55 -24.87
C PRO A 154 -9.19 7.53 -24.00
N HIS A 155 -9.19 7.28 -22.67
CA HIS A 155 -9.86 8.14 -21.69
C HIS A 155 -8.98 9.35 -21.31
N ASN A 156 -8.85 10.29 -22.24
CA ASN A 156 -7.97 11.46 -22.09
C ASN A 156 -8.45 12.50 -21.05
N HIS A 157 -9.69 12.37 -20.56
CA HIS A 157 -10.32 13.35 -19.70
C HIS A 157 -10.72 12.72 -18.36
N MET A 158 -10.26 13.35 -17.28
CA MET A 158 -10.53 12.94 -15.91
C MET A 158 -11.27 14.03 -15.17
N PHE A 159 -12.20 13.65 -14.29
CA PHE A 159 -12.71 14.58 -13.30
C PHE A 159 -11.59 14.96 -12.31
N PHE A 160 -11.74 16.15 -11.70
CA PHE A 160 -10.80 16.65 -10.70
C PHE A 160 -10.47 15.60 -9.63
N GLN A 161 -11.51 14.96 -9.06
CA GLN A 161 -11.35 13.97 -7.98
C GLN A 161 -10.50 12.77 -8.41
N VAL A 162 -10.72 12.27 -9.63
CA VAL A 162 -9.95 11.15 -10.19
C VAL A 162 -8.49 11.56 -10.39
N LYS A 163 -8.25 12.68 -11.07
CA LYS A 163 -6.89 13.15 -11.35
C LYS A 163 -6.13 13.43 -10.06
N PHE A 164 -6.78 14.11 -9.11
CA PHE A 164 -6.18 14.45 -7.84
C PHE A 164 -5.89 13.22 -6.98
N PHE A 165 -6.79 12.22 -7.00
CA PHE A 165 -6.54 10.94 -6.35
C PHE A 165 -5.25 10.29 -6.86
N TYR A 166 -5.06 10.17 -8.18
CA TYR A 166 -3.83 9.61 -8.77
C TYR A 166 -2.56 10.38 -8.40
N ILE A 167 -2.61 11.72 -8.41
CA ILE A 167 -1.48 12.58 -7.98
C ILE A 167 -1.10 12.27 -6.53
N CYS A 168 -2.09 12.20 -5.63
CA CYS A 168 -1.87 11.87 -4.23
C CYS A 168 -1.34 10.44 -4.03
N GLN A 169 -1.84 9.46 -4.80
CA GLN A 169 -1.35 8.08 -4.72
C GLN A 169 0.12 8.00 -5.17
N LEU A 170 0.49 8.64 -6.29
CA LEU A 170 1.87 8.71 -6.76
C LEU A 170 2.77 9.41 -5.76
N ALA A 171 2.32 10.55 -5.24
CA ALA A 171 3.05 11.30 -4.22
C ALA A 171 3.31 10.46 -2.97
N TYR A 172 2.33 9.71 -2.49
CA TYR A 172 2.53 8.80 -1.37
C TYR A 172 3.56 7.70 -1.70
N TRP A 173 3.46 7.00 -2.82
CA TRP A 173 4.44 5.93 -3.09
C TRP A 173 5.85 6.47 -3.36
N LEU A 174 5.98 7.70 -3.87
CA LEU A 174 7.26 8.38 -4.00
C LEU A 174 7.82 8.87 -2.66
N HIS A 175 6.99 9.34 -1.72
CA HIS A 175 7.43 9.73 -0.37
C HIS A 175 8.06 8.56 0.39
N ALA A 176 7.59 7.33 0.12
CA ALA A 176 8.09 6.15 0.80
C ALA A 176 9.59 5.89 0.51
N LEU A 177 10.14 6.40 -0.59
CA LEU A 177 11.56 6.23 -0.96
C LEU A 177 12.53 6.98 0.00
N PRO A 178 12.44 8.31 0.18
CA PRO A 178 13.26 9.00 1.17
C PRO A 178 12.93 8.54 2.61
N GLU A 179 11.70 8.08 2.86
CA GLU A 179 11.33 7.56 4.17
C GLU A 179 12.10 6.29 4.57
N LEU A 180 12.53 5.46 3.62
CA LEU A 180 13.44 4.34 3.90
C LEU A 180 14.73 4.80 4.61
N TYR A 181 15.22 5.99 4.24
CA TYR A 181 16.38 6.61 4.83
C TYR A 181 16.04 7.29 6.17
N PHE A 182 14.96 8.08 6.23
CA PHE A 182 14.56 8.78 7.45
C PHE A 182 14.21 7.82 8.60
N GLN A 183 13.59 6.67 8.33
CA GLN A 183 13.29 5.66 9.36
C GLN A 183 14.47 4.78 9.75
N LYS A 184 15.64 4.96 9.12
CA LYS A 184 16.81 4.08 9.29
C LYS A 184 16.43 2.60 9.13
N VAL A 185 15.69 2.27 8.05
CA VAL A 185 15.25 0.90 7.76
C VAL A 185 16.46 -0.02 7.69
N ARG A 186 16.33 -1.22 8.28
CA ARG A 186 17.43 -2.21 8.29
C ARG A 186 17.76 -2.61 6.86
N LYS A 187 19.06 -2.74 6.55
CA LYS A 187 19.53 -3.09 5.20
C LYS A 187 18.90 -4.38 4.66
N GLU A 188 18.61 -5.35 5.53
CA GLU A 188 17.91 -6.59 5.15
C GLU A 188 16.45 -6.39 4.70
N ASP A 189 15.78 -5.34 5.18
CA ASP A 189 14.36 -5.07 4.89
C ASP A 189 14.19 -4.15 3.67
N ILE A 190 15.21 -3.35 3.31
CA ILE A 190 15.15 -2.39 2.19
C ILE A 190 14.73 -3.05 0.86
N PRO A 191 15.32 -4.17 0.40
CA PRO A 191 14.94 -4.77 -0.88
C PRO A 191 13.47 -5.20 -0.92
N ARG A 192 12.94 -5.70 0.21
CA ARG A 192 11.53 -6.06 0.33
C ARG A 192 10.64 -4.84 0.21
N GLN A 193 10.99 -3.74 0.87
CA GLN A 193 10.18 -2.52 0.86
C GLN A 193 10.23 -1.80 -0.49
N LEU A 194 11.43 -1.66 -1.05
CA LEU A 194 11.65 -1.08 -2.37
C LEU A 194 10.82 -1.81 -3.44
N ASN A 195 10.77 -3.15 -3.38
CA ASN A 195 10.05 -3.95 -4.37
C ASN A 195 8.56 -3.61 -4.43
N TYR A 196 7.84 -3.52 -3.30
CA TYR A 196 6.42 -3.14 -3.35
C TYR A 196 6.24 -1.66 -3.70
N ILE A 197 7.14 -0.77 -3.25
CA ILE A 197 7.08 0.67 -3.61
C ILE A 197 7.17 0.83 -5.13
N CYS A 198 8.14 0.16 -5.77
CA CYS A 198 8.30 0.18 -7.22
C CYS A 198 7.07 -0.41 -7.94
N LEU A 199 6.48 -1.51 -7.43
CA LEU A 199 5.28 -2.08 -8.02
C LEU A 199 4.10 -1.09 -7.99
N TYR A 200 3.90 -0.37 -6.89
CA TYR A 200 2.85 0.65 -6.80
C TYR A 200 3.09 1.82 -7.73
N ILE A 201 4.30 2.39 -7.73
CA ILE A 201 4.66 3.48 -8.66
C ILE A 201 4.43 3.04 -10.10
N PHE A 202 4.90 1.85 -10.48
CA PHE A 202 4.78 1.32 -11.83
C PHE A 202 3.32 1.17 -12.27
N HIS A 203 2.47 0.52 -11.48
CA HIS A 203 1.07 0.28 -11.89
C HIS A 203 0.23 1.56 -11.85
N ILE A 204 0.44 2.44 -10.87
CA ILE A 204 -0.33 3.68 -10.74
C ILE A 204 0.10 4.68 -11.83
N ALA A 205 1.40 4.84 -12.07
CA ALA A 205 1.90 5.69 -13.15
C ALA A 205 1.52 5.13 -14.52
N GLY A 206 1.60 3.80 -14.71
CA GLY A 206 1.15 3.14 -15.93
C GLY A 206 -0.33 3.40 -16.22
N ALA A 207 -1.21 3.22 -15.23
CA ALA A 207 -2.63 3.52 -15.39
C ALA A 207 -2.90 5.00 -15.71
N TYR A 208 -2.11 5.90 -15.14
CA TYR A 208 -2.24 7.35 -15.33
C TYR A 208 -1.76 7.82 -16.72
N ILE A 209 -0.56 7.41 -17.12
CA ILE A 209 0.08 7.86 -18.37
C ILE A 209 -0.55 7.20 -19.60
N LEU A 210 -1.03 5.95 -19.46
CA LEU A 210 -1.63 5.20 -20.57
C LEU A 210 -3.13 5.47 -20.74
N ASN A 211 -3.68 6.48 -20.05
CA ASN A 211 -5.12 6.81 -20.05
C ASN A 211 -6.02 5.64 -19.63
N LEU A 212 -5.53 4.78 -18.72
CA LEU A 212 -6.25 3.62 -18.19
C LEU A 212 -6.75 3.90 -16.76
N HIS A 213 -7.05 5.16 -16.45
CA HIS A 213 -7.36 5.58 -15.09
C HIS A 213 -8.63 4.92 -14.51
N ARG A 214 -9.61 4.57 -15.37
CA ARG A 214 -10.83 3.83 -14.97
C ARG A 214 -10.48 2.41 -14.49
N LEU A 215 -9.73 1.67 -15.31
CA LEU A 215 -9.23 0.34 -14.96
C LEU A 215 -8.33 0.40 -13.72
N GLY A 216 -7.38 1.34 -13.68
CA GLY A 216 -6.49 1.48 -12.53
C GLY A 216 -7.27 1.72 -11.23
N LEU A 217 -8.31 2.55 -11.24
CA LEU A 217 -9.09 2.88 -10.05
C LEU A 217 -9.90 1.67 -9.56
N ILE A 218 -10.62 0.98 -10.45
CA ILE A 218 -11.43 -0.19 -10.09
C ILE A 218 -10.58 -1.36 -9.59
N LEU A 219 -9.31 -1.44 -10.00
CA LEU A 219 -8.35 -2.43 -9.51
C LEU A 219 -7.70 -2.02 -8.18
N LEU A 220 -7.38 -0.73 -8.01
CA LEU A 220 -6.64 -0.23 -6.85
C LEU A 220 -7.48 -0.24 -5.57
N VAL A 221 -8.76 0.12 -5.65
CA VAL A 221 -9.67 0.18 -4.48
C VAL A 221 -9.82 -1.17 -3.76
N PRO A 222 -10.21 -2.28 -4.43
CA PRO A 222 -10.29 -3.59 -3.76
C PRO A 222 -8.92 -4.08 -3.28
N HIS A 223 -7.84 -3.74 -3.99
CA HIS A 223 -6.49 -4.06 -3.53
C HIS A 223 -6.15 -3.35 -2.21
N TYR A 224 -6.43 -2.05 -2.09
CA TYR A 224 -6.20 -1.29 -0.86
C TYR A 224 -7.06 -1.76 0.30
N LEU A 225 -8.30 -2.20 0.06
CA LEU A 225 -9.11 -2.82 1.11
C LEU A 225 -8.45 -4.08 1.68
N VAL A 226 -7.92 -4.94 0.82
CA VAL A 226 -7.22 -6.16 1.24
C VAL A 226 -5.96 -5.82 2.03
N GLU A 227 -5.14 -4.89 1.55
CA GLU A 227 -3.93 -4.48 2.26
C GLU A 227 -4.24 -3.80 3.60
N LEU A 228 -5.31 -2.99 3.67
CA LEU A 228 -5.81 -2.44 4.93
C LEU A 228 -6.12 -3.53 5.95
N LEU A 229 -6.85 -4.58 5.55
CA LEU A 229 -7.19 -5.69 6.44
C LEU A 229 -5.93 -6.45 6.90
N PHE A 230 -4.94 -6.61 6.03
CA PHE A 230 -3.66 -7.21 6.39
C PHE A 230 -2.92 -6.40 7.45
N HIS A 231 -2.79 -5.09 7.24
CA HIS A 231 -2.06 -4.24 8.19
C HIS A 231 -2.84 -4.04 9.49
N ALA A 232 -4.17 -3.90 9.42
CA ALA A 232 -5.03 -3.86 10.60
C ALA A 232 -4.92 -5.14 11.44
N SER A 233 -4.99 -6.32 10.82
CA SER A 233 -4.83 -7.60 11.52
C SER A 233 -3.46 -7.72 12.21
N ARG A 234 -2.38 -7.25 11.56
CA ARG A 234 -1.04 -7.17 12.18
C ARG A 234 -0.98 -6.21 13.38
N LEU A 235 -1.64 -5.06 13.31
CA LEU A 235 -1.68 -4.11 14.43
C LEU A 235 -2.42 -4.68 15.65
N PHE A 236 -3.54 -5.36 15.43
CA PHE A 236 -4.25 -6.06 16.50
C PHE A 236 -3.39 -7.19 17.08
N TYR A 237 -2.77 -8.01 16.23
CA TYR A 237 -1.87 -9.07 16.66
C TYR A 237 -0.76 -8.58 17.60
N PHE A 238 -0.05 -7.50 17.23
CA PHE A 238 1.00 -6.94 18.08
C PHE A 238 0.47 -6.31 19.38
N SER A 239 -0.73 -5.75 19.35
CA SER A 239 -1.37 -5.15 20.53
C SER A 239 -1.81 -6.21 21.55
N ASP A 240 -2.35 -7.32 21.05
CA ASP A 240 -2.94 -8.38 21.87
C ASP A 240 -1.87 -9.27 22.51
N GLU A 241 -0.81 -9.60 21.75
CA GLU A 241 0.31 -10.41 22.25
C GLU A 241 0.96 -9.80 23.50
N ASN A 242 1.01 -8.46 23.57
CA ASN A 242 1.56 -7.73 24.71
C ASN A 242 0.59 -7.60 25.90
N LYS A 243 -0.74 -7.55 25.68
CA LYS A 243 -1.73 -7.42 26.76
C LYS A 243 -2.06 -8.73 27.46
N GLN A 244 -2.08 -9.85 26.74
CA GLN A 244 -2.57 -11.15 27.26
C GLN A 244 -1.49 -12.24 27.29
N LYS A 245 -0.23 -11.91 27.63
CA LYS A 245 0.88 -12.88 27.82
C LYS A 245 0.89 -14.01 26.76
N GLY A 246 0.78 -13.66 25.48
CA GLY A 246 0.90 -14.61 24.37
C GLY A 246 -0.37 -15.33 23.89
N GLN A 247 -1.58 -14.94 24.34
CA GLN A 247 -2.81 -15.37 23.68
C GLN A 247 -3.18 -14.42 22.52
N VAL A 248 -3.37 -14.99 21.32
CA VAL A 248 -3.91 -14.26 20.17
C VAL A 248 -5.41 -14.12 20.38
N THR A 249 -5.93 -12.89 20.34
CA THR A 249 -7.37 -12.66 20.48
C THR A 249 -8.11 -13.14 19.22
N GLN A 250 -9.29 -13.74 19.42
CA GLN A 250 -10.19 -14.21 18.36
C GLN A 250 -10.40 -13.16 17.25
N LYS A 251 -10.42 -11.86 17.59
CA LYS A 251 -10.54 -10.75 16.63
C LYS A 251 -9.40 -10.71 15.61
N SER A 252 -8.14 -10.86 16.04
CA SER A 252 -6.97 -10.88 15.15
C SER A 252 -7.04 -12.08 14.19
N GLU A 253 -7.43 -13.26 14.69
CA GLU A 253 -7.58 -14.47 13.87
C GLU A 253 -8.70 -14.35 12.82
N THR A 254 -9.85 -13.80 13.21
CA THR A 254 -10.95 -13.51 12.28
C THR A 254 -10.51 -12.54 11.20
N LEU A 255 -9.80 -11.46 11.53
CA LEU A 255 -9.30 -10.49 10.55
C LEU A 255 -8.28 -11.10 9.59
N PHE A 256 -7.37 -11.96 10.08
CA PHE A 256 -6.44 -12.69 9.20
C PHE A 256 -7.16 -13.65 8.24
N THR A 257 -8.20 -14.32 8.72
CA THR A 257 -9.00 -15.23 7.88
C THR A 257 -9.78 -14.46 6.83
N LEU A 258 -10.43 -13.37 7.23
CA LEU A 258 -11.15 -12.48 6.32
C LEU A 258 -10.20 -11.88 5.27
N TRP A 259 -9.03 -11.41 5.69
CA TRP A 259 -7.99 -10.95 4.78
C TRP A 259 -7.60 -12.02 3.77
N ALA A 260 -7.32 -13.25 4.22
CA ALA A 260 -6.89 -14.33 3.32
C ALA A 260 -7.94 -14.66 2.25
N LEU A 261 -9.23 -14.66 2.62
CA LEU A 261 -10.34 -14.89 1.71
C LEU A 261 -10.48 -13.72 0.71
N LEU A 262 -10.52 -12.49 1.20
CA LEU A 262 -10.66 -11.30 0.35
C LEU A 262 -9.44 -11.08 -0.53
N PHE A 263 -8.25 -11.48 -0.09
CA PHE A 263 -7.04 -11.46 -0.90
C PHE A 263 -7.23 -12.28 -2.18
N VAL A 264 -7.65 -13.55 -2.05
CA VAL A 264 -7.88 -14.42 -3.22
C VAL A 264 -8.95 -13.84 -4.14
N ILE A 265 -10.06 -13.35 -3.58
CA ILE A 265 -11.15 -12.73 -4.36
C ILE A 265 -10.63 -11.49 -5.13
N ALA A 266 -9.86 -10.62 -4.48
CA ALA A 266 -9.33 -9.42 -5.12
C ALA A 266 -8.35 -9.74 -6.25
N ARG A 267 -7.54 -10.80 -6.15
CA ARG A 267 -6.64 -11.25 -7.25
C ARG A 267 -7.44 -11.81 -8.43
N LEU A 268 -8.46 -12.63 -8.16
CA LEU A 268 -9.36 -13.14 -9.21
C LEU A 268 -10.09 -11.99 -9.91
N LEU A 269 -10.65 -11.04 -9.15
CA LEU A 269 -11.28 -9.84 -9.70
C LEU A 269 -10.31 -9.05 -10.58
N THR A 270 -9.07 -8.87 -10.10
CA THR A 270 -8.03 -8.14 -10.84
C THR A 270 -7.72 -8.80 -12.18
N LEU A 271 -7.53 -10.11 -12.19
CA LEU A 271 -7.26 -10.87 -13.41
C LEU A 271 -8.45 -10.83 -14.37
N THR A 272 -9.66 -11.07 -13.88
CA THR A 272 -10.89 -11.06 -14.70
C THR A 272 -11.09 -9.71 -15.37
N LEU A 273 -11.06 -8.60 -14.61
CA LEU A 273 -11.26 -7.26 -15.17
C LEU A 273 -10.14 -6.87 -16.15
N SER A 274 -8.90 -7.27 -15.87
CA SER A 274 -7.77 -7.00 -16.78
C SER A 274 -7.89 -7.77 -18.09
N VAL A 275 -8.26 -9.06 -18.04
CA VAL A 275 -8.46 -9.88 -19.24
C VAL A 275 -9.65 -9.37 -20.06
N LEU A 276 -10.75 -8.99 -19.41
CA LEU A 276 -11.90 -8.37 -20.08
C LEU A 276 -11.48 -7.07 -20.77
N THR A 277 -10.78 -6.18 -20.07
CA THR A 277 -10.41 -4.87 -20.60
C THR A 277 -9.39 -4.96 -21.73
N PHE A 278 -8.28 -5.67 -21.52
CA PHE A 278 -7.22 -5.73 -22.52
C PHE A 278 -7.49 -6.77 -23.61
N GLY A 279 -7.95 -7.96 -23.23
CA GLY A 279 -8.09 -9.10 -24.16
C GLY A 279 -9.38 -9.06 -24.98
N PHE A 280 -10.51 -8.68 -24.37
CA PHE A 280 -11.80 -8.65 -25.06
C PHE A 280 -12.20 -7.25 -25.51
N GLY A 281 -11.83 -6.22 -24.75
CA GLY A 281 -12.09 -4.82 -25.06
C GLY A 281 -11.07 -4.25 -26.05
N LEU A 282 -9.96 -3.76 -25.52
CA LEU A 282 -8.96 -2.98 -26.27
C LEU A 282 -8.36 -3.74 -27.46
N ALA A 283 -8.04 -5.03 -27.33
CA ALA A 283 -7.48 -5.82 -28.44
C ALA A 283 -8.43 -5.96 -29.64
N ARG A 284 -9.74 -5.76 -29.46
CA ARG A 284 -10.75 -5.89 -30.52
C ARG A 284 -11.21 -4.55 -31.08
N THR A 285 -10.68 -3.43 -30.58
CA THR A 285 -11.00 -2.10 -31.10
C THR A 285 -10.33 -1.86 -32.46
N GLU A 286 -11.00 -1.12 -33.34
CA GLU A 286 -10.50 -0.81 -34.70
C GLU A 286 -9.31 0.16 -34.67
N ASN A 287 -9.19 0.97 -33.61
CA ASN A 287 -8.15 1.99 -33.43
C ASN A 287 -6.83 1.42 -32.85
N GLN A 288 -6.19 0.49 -33.56
CA GLN A 288 -4.92 -0.14 -33.11
C GLN A 288 -3.66 0.71 -33.35
N GLY A 289 -3.80 1.92 -33.88
CA GLY A 289 -2.70 2.84 -34.16
C GLY A 289 -1.99 3.34 -32.89
N PHE A 290 -0.74 3.78 -33.03
CA PHE A 290 -0.01 4.48 -31.98
C PHE A 290 -0.05 5.99 -32.24
N SER A 291 -0.62 6.76 -31.32
CA SER A 291 -0.65 8.22 -31.40
C SER A 291 -0.55 8.82 -30.00
N ILE A 292 0.60 9.44 -29.70
CA ILE A 292 0.82 10.15 -28.43
C ILE A 292 -0.10 11.38 -28.35
N ALA A 293 -0.35 12.05 -29.49
CA ALA A 293 -1.21 13.23 -29.55
C ALA A 293 -2.66 12.90 -29.15
N ASP A 294 -3.16 11.75 -29.60
CA ASP A 294 -4.51 11.28 -29.26
C ASP A 294 -4.54 10.49 -27.96
N GLY A 295 -3.39 10.23 -27.34
CA GLY A 295 -3.27 9.41 -26.13
C GLY A 295 -3.58 7.92 -26.38
N ASN A 296 -3.53 7.47 -27.63
CA ASN A 296 -3.83 6.10 -28.04
C ASN A 296 -2.55 5.26 -28.14
N PHE A 297 -2.56 4.09 -27.52
CA PHE A 297 -1.42 3.18 -27.48
C PHE A 297 -1.72 1.90 -28.25
N ASN A 298 -0.71 1.40 -28.96
CA ASN A 298 -0.84 0.23 -29.81
C ASN A 298 -1.08 -1.07 -29.03
N VAL A 299 -1.44 -2.12 -29.78
CA VAL A 299 -1.67 -3.48 -29.28
C VAL A 299 -0.50 -4.04 -28.46
N LEU A 300 0.75 -3.69 -28.80
CA LEU A 300 1.92 -4.15 -28.04
C LEU A 300 1.91 -3.59 -26.61
N THR A 301 1.54 -2.33 -26.44
CA THR A 301 1.37 -1.71 -25.11
C THR A 301 0.28 -2.43 -24.32
N VAL A 302 -0.86 -2.71 -24.96
CA VAL A 302 -1.98 -3.46 -24.38
C VAL A 302 -1.54 -4.85 -23.87
N ILE A 303 -0.83 -5.61 -24.69
CA ILE A 303 -0.30 -6.93 -24.32
C ILE A 303 0.72 -6.81 -23.17
N SER A 304 1.58 -5.81 -23.20
CA SER A 304 2.59 -5.57 -22.17
C SER A 304 1.96 -5.23 -20.82
N CYS A 305 0.89 -4.41 -20.80
CA CYS A 305 0.13 -4.09 -19.59
C CYS A 305 -0.53 -5.34 -18.99
N LEU A 306 -1.20 -6.15 -19.81
CA LEU A 306 -1.82 -7.38 -19.35
C LEU A 306 -0.76 -8.35 -18.80
N ALA A 307 0.37 -8.51 -19.49
CA ALA A 307 1.47 -9.35 -19.03
C ALA A 307 2.03 -8.86 -17.68
N ALA A 308 2.26 -7.56 -17.52
CA ALA A 308 2.76 -6.98 -16.28
C ALA A 308 1.81 -7.22 -15.10
N ILE A 309 0.50 -7.04 -15.32
CA ILE A 309 -0.52 -7.35 -14.30
C ILE A 309 -0.49 -8.83 -13.97
N CYS A 310 -0.59 -9.72 -14.95
CA CYS A 310 -0.59 -11.17 -14.75
C CYS A 310 0.64 -11.67 -14.01
N LEU A 311 1.84 -11.20 -14.39
CA LEU A 311 3.10 -11.53 -13.71
C LEU A 311 3.09 -11.06 -12.25
N THR A 312 2.63 -9.83 -12.01
CA THR A 312 2.53 -9.29 -10.65
C THR A 312 1.53 -10.07 -9.79
N GLN A 313 0.36 -10.40 -10.35
CA GLN A 313 -0.66 -11.23 -9.66
C GLN A 313 -0.11 -12.63 -9.35
N ALA A 314 0.54 -13.29 -10.31
CA ALA A 314 1.15 -14.60 -10.13
C ALA A 314 2.23 -14.58 -9.04
N TRP A 315 3.09 -13.57 -9.05
CA TRP A 315 4.11 -13.38 -8.03
C TRP A 315 3.53 -13.15 -6.63
N MET A 316 2.48 -12.34 -6.51
CA MET A 316 1.78 -12.12 -5.23
C MET A 316 1.10 -13.40 -4.73
N MET A 317 0.43 -14.14 -5.62
CA MET A 317 -0.19 -15.42 -5.29
C MET A 317 0.85 -16.46 -4.86
N TRP A 318 1.99 -16.53 -5.54
CA TRP A 318 3.11 -17.38 -5.15
C TRP A 318 3.60 -17.07 -3.74
N LYS A 319 3.78 -15.78 -3.41
CA LYS A 319 4.16 -15.37 -2.05
C LYS A 319 3.09 -15.72 -1.01
N PHE A 320 1.82 -15.50 -1.34
CA PHE A 320 0.70 -15.83 -0.47
C PHE A 320 0.62 -17.33 -0.18
N ILE A 321 0.70 -18.18 -1.21
CA ILE A 321 0.68 -19.64 -1.07
C ILE A 321 1.85 -20.10 -0.19
N ASN A 322 3.06 -19.61 -0.45
CA ASN A 322 4.22 -19.96 0.38
C ASN A 322 4.05 -19.54 1.85
N PHE A 323 3.46 -18.36 2.08
CA PHE A 323 3.13 -17.89 3.42
C PHE A 323 2.10 -18.81 4.12
N GLN A 324 1.01 -19.17 3.43
CA GLN A 324 0.00 -20.08 3.98
C GLN A 324 0.56 -21.48 4.24
N LEU A 325 1.35 -22.03 3.32
CA LEU A 325 2.02 -23.32 3.49
C LEU A 325 3.01 -23.30 4.66
N LYS A 326 3.71 -22.19 4.88
CA LYS A 326 4.59 -22.03 6.05
C LYS A 326 3.76 -22.04 7.33
N LYS A 327 2.72 -21.21 7.40
CA LYS A 327 1.83 -21.13 8.57
C LYS A 327 1.18 -22.49 8.89
N TRP A 328 0.70 -23.20 7.87
CA TRP A 328 0.12 -24.53 8.03
C TRP A 328 1.14 -25.53 8.59
N ARG A 329 2.36 -25.58 8.04
CA ARG A 329 3.45 -26.44 8.56
C ARG A 329 3.75 -26.15 10.03
N GLU A 330 3.83 -24.88 10.42
CA GLU A 330 4.07 -24.46 11.81
C GLU A 330 2.92 -24.91 12.75
N HIS A 331 1.66 -24.76 12.33
CA HIS A 331 0.52 -25.25 13.10
C HIS A 331 0.51 -26.78 13.23
N SER A 332 0.79 -27.52 12.16
CA SER A 332 0.89 -28.99 12.18
C SER A 332 2.00 -29.47 13.11
N GLN A 333 3.17 -28.81 13.07
CA GLN A 333 4.27 -29.12 13.98
C GLN A 333 3.88 -28.85 15.44
N ASN A 334 3.27 -27.71 15.73
CA ASN A 334 2.82 -27.35 17.09
C ASN A 334 1.74 -28.31 17.62
N GLN A 335 0.85 -28.81 16.78
CA GLN A 335 -0.12 -29.83 17.18
C GLN A 335 0.55 -31.19 17.41
N ALA A 336 1.54 -31.56 16.60
CA ALA A 336 2.29 -32.80 16.77
C ALA A 336 3.13 -32.81 18.07
N THR A 337 3.77 -31.69 18.44
CA THR A 337 4.46 -31.57 19.74
C THR A 337 3.50 -31.61 20.90
N LYS A 338 2.32 -30.95 20.83
CA LYS A 338 1.30 -31.04 21.88
C LYS A 338 0.81 -32.47 22.09
N LYS A 339 0.55 -33.24 21.02
CA LYS A 339 0.15 -34.66 21.11
C LYS A 339 1.25 -35.56 21.70
N LYS A 340 2.53 -35.27 21.46
CA LYS A 340 3.66 -36.01 22.07
C LYS A 340 3.84 -35.72 23.56
N VAL A 341 3.43 -34.55 24.04
CA VAL A 341 3.50 -34.18 25.47
C VAL A 341 2.34 -34.77 26.26
N THR A 342 1.17 -34.98 25.66
CA THR A 342 -0.01 -35.58 26.31
C THR A 342 -0.08 -37.11 26.27
N SER A 343 0.83 -37.82 25.59
CA SER A 343 0.92 -39.28 25.69
C SER A 343 1.79 -39.69 26.90
N PRO A 344 1.24 -40.27 27.99
CA PRO A 344 2.09 -40.85 29.02
C PRO A 344 2.76 -42.09 28.44
N LYS A 345 4.09 -42.18 28.56
CA LYS A 345 4.84 -43.42 28.29
C LYS A 345 4.27 -44.53 29.17
N SER A 346 3.50 -45.45 28.60
CA SER A 346 3.25 -46.75 29.21
C SER A 346 4.57 -47.52 29.24
N ARG A 347 5.18 -47.62 30.43
CA ARG A 347 6.30 -48.55 30.67
C ARG A 347 5.75 -49.98 30.60
N PRO A 348 6.36 -50.90 29.85
CA PRO A 348 6.04 -52.32 29.98
C PRO A 348 6.65 -52.83 31.30
N SER A 349 5.79 -53.41 32.15
CA SER A 349 6.19 -54.13 33.36
C SER A 349 7.07 -55.32 32.97
N LYS A 350 8.32 -55.34 33.43
CA LYS A 350 9.19 -56.52 33.41
C LYS A 350 8.57 -57.56 34.36
N LYS A 351 8.02 -58.65 33.81
CA LYS A 351 7.78 -59.87 34.60
C LYS A 351 9.12 -60.40 35.10
N GLU A 352 9.23 -60.45 36.42
CA GLU A 352 10.34 -60.99 37.19
C GLU A 352 10.47 -62.50 36.93
N LEU A 353 11.68 -62.92 36.55
CA LEU A 353 12.09 -64.32 36.53
C LEU A 353 12.51 -64.68 37.96
N SER A 354 11.68 -65.41 38.70
CA SER A 354 12.10 -66.06 39.95
C SER A 354 12.22 -67.57 39.71
N ARG A 355 13.47 -68.02 39.53
CA ARG A 355 13.87 -69.42 39.78
C ARG A 355 14.21 -69.53 41.26
N GLY A 356 13.54 -70.43 41.97
CA GLY A 356 13.90 -70.86 43.32
C GLY A 356 13.47 -72.31 43.53
N THR A 357 14.45 -73.20 43.50
CA THR A 357 14.36 -74.66 43.72
C THR A 357 14.42 -74.97 45.21
N ALA A 358 13.59 -75.91 45.72
CA ALA A 358 13.82 -76.78 46.90
C ALA A 358 12.61 -77.75 46.99
N TYR A 359 12.74 -79.07 46.80
CA TYR A 359 13.19 -80.06 47.79
C TYR A 359 12.63 -79.81 49.20
N SER A 360 11.47 -80.37 49.55
CA SER A 360 11.33 -81.66 50.26
C SER A 360 9.86 -81.98 50.51
#